data_AF-A0A6L5QTL0-F1
#
_entry.id   AF-A0A6L5QTL0-F1
#
_cell.length_a   1.000
_cell.length_b   1.000
_cell.length_c   1.000
_cell.angle_alpha   90.00
_cell.angle_beta   90.00
_cell.angle_gamma   90.00
#
_symmetry.space_group_name_H-M   'P 1'
#
loop_
_entity.id
_entity.type
_entity.pdbx_description
1 polymer ?
#
loop_
_entity_poly.entity_id
_entity_poly.type
_entity_poly.pdbx_seq_one_letter_code
_entity_poly.pdbx_strand_id
1 'polypeptide(L)'
;MKNSATKIFLIFLCIVFPIHIVSAKTASSSADQLEVEFKTNEVHGLYNFVQGIAGGPGGTSPTLTELFEGSEYNNDKNQALIERYRKINISYDYAFSEDVAHRHNKRQVTQLLVMASTQASNIDDFTQRIMGLLTNSDLMVLVETLNAFRPIYKELIWDKSQPQLKRNIQILTERAKEVDFAGRFAKASKFYKANWKAEIPFKVYLAPIPQKGGFTTATPQGNIISYIISDFDDADGVLAVVFHELAHLLYSSQSIELQAQLEKSFLEHDSYHKAHSYQLLNEALATAIGNGWFYKETNGSLDAKDWYHSKYINQQAKAIYPLVEQYLLSEKSIDADFVDDYIDQYAKNFPKGYLQPESFLANVSFLADKDFHEHNKLFQLFFEHQRTVRSLNVQTPFFNEEAMSKFNGAINAKMILITDKHKENFTKFIEYYPGLEKAKLPDGEFVLHSLIPDGTMLLIVSINSLDSFGKAMKALTDKEVLDEYIRIIEL
;
A
#
# COMPACT_ATOMS: atom_id res chain seq x y z
N MET A 1 -0.74 -109.42 5.18
CA MET A 1 -1.84 -108.44 5.14
C MET A 1 -1.24 -107.03 5.28
N LYS A 2 -1.82 -106.05 4.59
CA LYS A 2 -1.20 -104.79 4.10
C LYS A 2 -0.81 -103.72 5.15
N ASN A 3 0.08 -102.84 4.65
CA ASN A 3 0.33 -101.40 4.91
C ASN A 3 1.22 -100.99 6.09
N SER A 4 1.99 -99.88 6.07
CA SER A 4 2.57 -98.95 5.05
C SER A 4 3.24 -97.79 5.83
N ALA A 5 4.27 -97.13 5.29
CA ALA A 5 4.45 -95.66 5.22
C ALA A 5 5.93 -95.20 5.10
N THR A 6 6.13 -94.14 4.32
CA THR A 6 7.37 -93.69 3.64
C THR A 6 7.78 -92.27 4.08
N LYS A 7 9.09 -91.97 4.03
CA LYS A 7 9.77 -90.68 4.33
C LYS A 7 9.73 -89.68 3.16
N ILE A 8 9.75 -88.36 3.44
CA ILE A 8 10.26 -87.31 2.53
C ILE A 8 11.02 -86.22 3.33
N PHE A 9 12.11 -85.74 2.73
CA PHE A 9 13.11 -84.76 3.20
C PHE A 9 12.93 -83.47 2.36
N LEU A 10 13.08 -82.27 2.94
CA LEU A 10 13.21 -81.02 2.17
C LEU A 10 14.24 -80.08 2.81
N ILE A 11 15.12 -79.56 1.95
CA ILE A 11 16.27 -78.69 2.22
C ILE A 11 15.82 -77.22 2.14
N PHE A 12 16.27 -76.36 3.07
CA PHE A 12 16.18 -74.90 2.92
C PHE A 12 17.57 -74.26 2.98
N LEU A 13 17.83 -73.45 1.96
CA LEU A 13 19.09 -72.77 1.65
C LEU A 13 19.18 -71.44 2.41
N CYS A 14 20.32 -71.18 3.06
CA CYS A 14 20.63 -69.92 3.74
C CYS A 14 20.99 -68.81 2.73
N ILE A 15 20.35 -67.65 2.83
CA ILE A 15 20.84 -66.38 2.23
C ILE A 15 20.95 -65.36 3.36
N VAL A 16 22.18 -64.92 3.63
CA VAL A 16 22.52 -63.87 4.60
C VAL A 16 22.54 -62.53 3.86
N PHE A 17 21.67 -61.59 4.25
CA PHE A 17 21.76 -60.19 3.81
C PHE A 17 22.44 -59.34 4.89
N PRO A 18 23.39 -58.45 4.53
CA PRO A 18 23.99 -57.52 5.49
C PRO A 18 23.00 -56.39 5.80
N ILE A 19 22.76 -56.17 7.10
CA ILE A 19 21.97 -55.05 7.62
C ILE A 19 22.86 -53.81 7.59
N HIS A 20 22.67 -52.95 6.59
CA HIS A 20 23.17 -51.57 6.64
C HIS A 20 22.20 -50.73 7.48
N ILE A 21 22.65 -50.30 8.66
CA ILE A 21 22.00 -49.26 9.43
C ILE A 21 22.18 -47.95 8.68
N VAL A 22 21.22 -47.61 7.83
CA VAL A 22 21.12 -46.27 7.22
C VAL A 22 20.57 -45.36 8.30
N SER A 23 21.41 -44.50 8.85
CA SER A 23 20.98 -43.34 9.62
C SER A 23 20.15 -42.46 8.69
N ALA A 24 18.82 -42.48 8.87
CA ALA A 24 17.92 -41.58 8.18
C ALA A 24 18.22 -40.14 8.63
N LYS A 25 19.10 -39.46 7.89
CA LYS A 25 19.04 -38.00 7.82
C LYS A 25 17.70 -37.70 7.18
N THR A 26 16.74 -37.25 7.98
CA THR A 26 15.57 -36.53 7.49
C THR A 26 16.09 -35.35 6.69
N ALA A 27 16.18 -35.51 5.37
CA ALA A 27 16.27 -34.38 4.48
C ALA A 27 14.93 -33.65 4.64
N SER A 28 14.92 -32.55 5.41
CA SER A 28 13.86 -31.56 5.27
C SER A 28 13.91 -31.13 3.80
N SER A 29 12.84 -31.40 3.05
CA SER A 29 12.69 -30.88 1.70
C SER A 29 12.88 -29.36 1.76
N SER A 30 13.96 -28.86 1.18
CA SER A 30 14.17 -27.43 0.96
C SER A 30 13.19 -26.85 -0.08
N ALA A 31 12.15 -27.61 -0.46
CA ALA A 31 11.16 -27.28 -1.47
C ALA A 31 9.95 -26.54 -0.89
N ASP A 32 9.83 -26.42 0.44
CA ASP A 32 8.66 -25.83 1.11
C ASP A 32 8.94 -24.44 1.72
N GLN A 33 10.12 -23.85 1.49
CA GLN A 33 10.47 -22.53 2.02
C GLN A 33 10.38 -21.47 0.92
N LEU A 34 9.68 -20.36 1.22
CA LEU A 34 9.66 -19.17 0.39
C LEU A 34 11.10 -18.72 0.11
N GLU A 35 11.44 -18.54 -1.17
CA GLU A 35 12.67 -17.87 -1.57
C GLU A 35 12.40 -16.37 -1.75
N VAL A 36 13.08 -15.54 -0.95
CA VAL A 36 13.19 -14.10 -1.21
C VAL A 36 14.39 -13.85 -2.13
N GLU A 37 14.15 -13.22 -3.27
CA GLU A 37 15.17 -12.94 -4.28
C GLU A 37 15.40 -11.44 -4.41
N PHE A 38 16.64 -10.98 -4.15
CA PHE A 38 17.05 -9.61 -4.45
C PHE A 38 17.66 -9.55 -5.86
N LYS A 39 17.11 -8.70 -6.71
CA LYS A 39 17.48 -8.59 -8.13
C LYS A 39 17.53 -7.14 -8.56
N THR A 40 18.06 -6.90 -9.76
CA THR A 40 17.99 -5.60 -10.44
C THR A 40 17.66 -5.83 -11.91
N ASN A 41 17.09 -4.83 -12.58
CA ASN A 41 16.73 -4.87 -13.99
C ASN A 41 16.89 -3.46 -14.61
N GLU A 42 17.68 -3.34 -15.69
CA GLU A 42 17.95 -2.06 -16.37
C GLU A 42 16.66 -1.41 -16.89
N VAL A 43 15.77 -2.20 -17.50
CA VAL A 43 14.49 -1.71 -18.07
C VAL A 43 13.59 -1.16 -16.98
N HIS A 44 13.51 -1.87 -15.85
CA HIS A 44 12.75 -1.41 -14.69
C HIS A 44 13.34 -0.13 -14.09
N GLY A 45 14.67 -0.08 -13.92
CA GLY A 45 15.34 1.12 -13.43
C GLY A 45 15.14 2.33 -14.36
N LEU A 46 15.21 2.11 -15.68
CA LEU A 46 14.90 3.13 -16.69
C LEU A 46 13.45 3.60 -16.63
N TYR A 47 12.50 2.68 -16.47
CA TYR A 47 11.08 3.02 -16.34
C TYR A 47 10.82 3.85 -15.08
N ASN A 48 11.41 3.49 -13.94
CA ASN A 48 11.36 4.27 -12.70
C ASN A 48 12.00 5.65 -12.86
N PHE A 49 13.13 5.74 -13.57
CA PHE A 49 13.81 7.01 -13.84
C PHE A 49 12.93 7.95 -14.66
N VAL A 50 12.34 7.48 -15.77
CA VAL A 50 11.42 8.28 -16.60
C VAL A 50 10.18 8.71 -15.81
N GLN A 51 9.60 7.83 -14.98
CA GLN A 51 8.50 8.20 -14.09
C GLN A 51 8.91 9.28 -13.08
N GLY A 52 10.09 9.15 -12.47
CA GLY A 52 10.62 10.11 -11.50
C GLY A 52 10.76 11.51 -12.11
N ILE A 53 11.49 11.64 -13.22
CA ILE A 53 11.72 12.94 -13.88
C ILE A 53 10.44 13.55 -14.48
N ALA A 54 9.46 12.70 -14.83
CA ALA A 54 8.17 13.18 -15.30
C ALA A 54 7.29 13.75 -14.19
N GLY A 55 7.57 13.51 -12.91
CA GLY A 55 6.82 14.12 -11.81
C GLY A 55 5.31 13.84 -11.81
N GLY A 56 4.87 12.75 -12.46
CA GLY A 56 3.47 12.33 -12.47
C GLY A 56 3.03 11.72 -11.13
N PRO A 57 1.75 11.34 -10.98
CA PRO A 57 1.30 10.53 -9.86
C PRO A 57 2.15 9.26 -9.78
N GLY A 58 2.94 9.11 -8.71
CA GLY A 58 3.93 8.05 -8.60
C GLY A 58 5.38 8.45 -8.92
N GLY A 59 5.70 9.75 -9.06
CA GLY A 59 7.07 10.26 -9.10
C GLY A 59 7.89 9.65 -7.96
N THR A 60 8.84 8.78 -8.33
CA THR A 60 9.31 7.73 -7.44
C THR A 60 10.44 8.18 -6.50
N SER A 61 11.18 9.23 -6.88
CA SER A 61 12.26 9.82 -6.08
C SER A 61 12.65 11.22 -6.57
N PRO A 62 12.50 12.28 -5.75
CA PRO A 62 13.00 13.63 -6.05
C PRO A 62 14.50 13.66 -6.40
N THR A 63 15.29 12.76 -5.82
CA THR A 63 16.73 12.67 -6.10
C THR A 63 17.01 12.31 -7.56
N LEU A 64 16.19 11.46 -8.20
CA LEU A 64 16.34 11.14 -9.62
C LEU A 64 16.01 12.35 -10.51
N THR A 65 15.02 13.14 -10.10
CA THR A 65 14.64 14.39 -10.77
C THR A 65 15.76 15.41 -10.69
N GLU A 66 16.29 15.67 -9.49
CA GLU A 66 17.41 16.60 -9.28
C GLU A 66 18.66 16.20 -10.10
N LEU A 67 18.98 14.91 -10.17
CA LEU A 67 20.09 14.40 -10.98
C LEU A 67 19.91 14.69 -12.47
N PHE A 68 18.70 14.53 -13.00
CA PHE A 68 18.41 14.84 -14.39
C PHE A 68 18.43 16.35 -14.65
N GLU A 69 17.74 17.12 -13.80
CA GLU A 69 17.61 18.57 -13.94
C GLU A 69 18.96 19.30 -13.87
N GLY A 70 19.91 18.78 -13.09
CA GLY A 70 21.27 19.29 -12.97
C GLY A 70 22.24 18.81 -14.08
N SER A 71 21.80 17.97 -15.02
CA SER A 71 22.64 17.42 -16.09
C SER A 71 22.53 18.21 -17.40
N GLU A 72 23.47 18.01 -18.32
CA GLU A 72 23.40 18.58 -19.68
C GLU A 72 22.23 18.03 -20.52
N TYR A 73 21.61 16.94 -20.06
CA TYR A 73 20.45 16.33 -20.71
C TYR A 73 19.15 17.04 -20.38
N ASN A 74 19.13 17.96 -19.42
CA ASN A 74 17.99 18.84 -19.19
C ASN A 74 17.95 19.96 -20.25
N ASN A 75 17.46 19.62 -21.44
CA ASN A 75 17.35 20.51 -22.59
C ASN A 75 15.96 20.42 -23.24
N ASP A 76 15.64 21.39 -24.10
CA ASP A 76 14.32 21.52 -24.74
C ASP A 76 13.83 20.23 -25.42
N LYS A 77 14.74 19.50 -26.06
CA LYS A 77 14.41 18.24 -26.74
C LYS A 77 13.91 17.20 -25.75
N ASN A 78 14.63 16.99 -24.65
CA ASN A 78 14.27 15.99 -23.65
C ASN A 78 13.06 16.42 -22.81
N GLN A 79 12.93 17.72 -22.53
CA GLN A 79 11.75 18.28 -21.87
C GLN A 79 10.48 18.08 -22.71
N ALA A 80 10.55 18.26 -24.03
CA ALA A 80 9.42 17.99 -24.91
C ALA A 80 8.98 16.51 -24.89
N LEU A 81 9.91 15.57 -24.72
CA LEU A 81 9.58 14.15 -24.55
C LEU A 81 8.91 13.88 -23.20
N ILE A 82 9.43 14.47 -22.12
CA ILE A 82 8.82 14.37 -20.77
C ILE A 82 7.38 14.92 -20.79
N GLU A 83 7.15 16.05 -21.44
CA GLU A 83 5.82 16.64 -21.59
C GLU A 83 4.84 15.75 -22.38
N ARG A 84 5.34 15.02 -23.37
CA ARG A 84 4.53 14.03 -24.09
C ARG A 84 4.25 12.82 -23.20
N TYR A 85 5.25 12.33 -22.46
CA TYR A 85 5.09 11.24 -21.52
C TYR A 85 4.06 11.56 -20.41
N ARG A 86 4.08 12.78 -19.86
CA ARG A 86 3.12 13.26 -18.85
C ARG A 86 1.65 13.16 -19.28
N LYS A 87 1.39 13.11 -20.59
CA LYS A 87 0.04 13.02 -21.17
C LYS A 87 -0.44 11.58 -21.37
N ILE A 88 0.43 10.60 -21.19
CA ILE A 88 0.05 9.18 -21.24
C ILE A 88 -0.92 8.92 -20.09
N ASN A 89 -2.11 8.41 -20.41
CA ASN A 89 -3.03 7.97 -19.37
C ASN A 89 -2.62 6.58 -18.87
N ILE A 90 -2.11 6.50 -17.65
CA ILE A 90 -1.78 5.24 -16.95
C ILE A 90 -2.69 4.98 -15.75
N SER A 91 -3.64 5.88 -15.48
CA SER A 91 -4.52 5.87 -14.31
C SER A 91 -5.78 5.03 -14.51
N TYR A 92 -5.71 3.98 -15.33
CA TYR A 92 -6.81 3.04 -15.48
C TYR A 92 -6.86 2.11 -14.28
N ASP A 93 -7.99 2.14 -13.58
CA ASP A 93 -8.28 1.23 -12.47
C ASP A 93 -9.10 0.02 -12.95
N TYR A 94 -8.91 -1.11 -12.29
CA TYR A 94 -9.79 -2.28 -12.37
C TYR A 94 -9.99 -2.89 -10.98
N ALA A 95 -11.09 -3.60 -10.79
CA ALA A 95 -11.42 -4.33 -9.57
C ALA A 95 -12.08 -5.66 -9.94
N PHE A 96 -11.99 -6.65 -9.06
CA PHE A 96 -12.72 -7.90 -9.22
C PHE A 96 -14.11 -7.76 -8.57
N SER A 97 -15.12 -8.36 -9.19
CA SER A 97 -16.50 -8.29 -8.68
C SER A 97 -16.67 -8.90 -7.30
N GLU A 98 -15.79 -9.81 -6.93
CA GLU A 98 -15.78 -10.55 -5.67
C GLU A 98 -15.02 -9.81 -4.56
N ASP A 99 -14.39 -8.66 -4.86
CA ASP A 99 -13.65 -7.88 -3.87
C ASP A 99 -14.57 -7.33 -2.77
N VAL A 100 -14.05 -7.30 -1.54
CA VAL A 100 -14.76 -6.74 -0.38
C VAL A 100 -14.74 -5.21 -0.45
N ALA A 101 -15.90 -4.58 -0.25
CA ALA A 101 -16.17 -3.18 -0.62
C ALA A 101 -15.21 -2.14 -0.03
N HIS A 102 -14.82 -2.26 1.25
CA HIS A 102 -13.95 -1.27 1.92
C HIS A 102 -12.48 -1.71 1.97
N ARG A 103 -12.12 -2.81 1.33
CA ARG A 103 -10.72 -3.18 1.11
C ARG A 103 -10.19 -2.40 -0.09
N HIS A 104 -8.99 -1.83 0.04
CA HIS A 104 -8.30 -1.14 -1.06
C HIS A 104 -7.80 -2.14 -2.12
N ASN A 105 -8.73 -2.80 -2.81
CA ASN A 105 -8.44 -3.86 -3.79
C ASN A 105 -8.42 -3.36 -5.23
N LYS A 106 -8.66 -2.06 -5.46
CA LYS A 106 -8.48 -1.45 -6.78
C LYS A 106 -7.04 -1.64 -7.22
N ARG A 107 -6.88 -2.15 -8.43
CA ARG A 107 -5.59 -2.34 -9.08
C ARG A 107 -5.47 -1.37 -10.23
N GLN A 108 -4.26 -0.91 -10.48
CA GLN A 108 -4.00 0.10 -11.50
C GLN A 108 -3.16 -0.50 -12.64
N VAL A 109 -3.33 0.03 -13.85
CA VAL A 109 -2.46 -0.34 -14.98
C VAL A 109 -0.99 -0.03 -14.68
N THR A 110 -0.69 1.02 -13.92
CA THR A 110 0.68 1.32 -13.44
C THR A 110 1.34 0.13 -12.74
N GLN A 111 0.59 -0.63 -11.94
CA GLN A 111 1.07 -1.82 -11.24
C GLN A 111 1.52 -2.89 -12.25
N LEU A 112 0.72 -3.11 -13.30
CA LEU A 112 1.02 -4.06 -14.37
C LEU A 112 2.23 -3.63 -15.19
N LEU A 113 2.37 -2.33 -15.46
CA LEU A 113 3.56 -1.78 -16.14
C LEU A 113 4.83 -2.00 -15.31
N VAL A 114 4.78 -1.75 -14.00
CA VAL A 114 5.89 -2.03 -13.08
C VAL A 114 6.25 -3.51 -13.13
N MET A 115 5.29 -4.42 -12.94
CA MET A 115 5.52 -5.86 -12.99
C MET A 115 6.15 -6.28 -14.34
N ALA A 116 5.61 -5.82 -15.46
CA ALA A 116 6.14 -6.13 -16.78
C ALA A 116 7.58 -5.61 -16.96
N SER A 117 7.90 -4.41 -16.47
CA SER A 117 9.25 -3.83 -16.59
C SER A 117 10.30 -4.61 -15.81
N THR A 118 9.96 -5.18 -14.64
CA THR A 118 10.89 -6.01 -13.84
C THR A 118 11.24 -7.34 -14.50
N GLN A 119 10.36 -7.85 -15.35
CA GLN A 119 10.51 -9.14 -16.03
C GLN A 119 11.03 -9.01 -17.46
N ALA A 120 11.09 -7.79 -17.99
CA ALA A 120 11.54 -7.53 -19.35
C ALA A 120 13.06 -7.63 -19.48
N SER A 121 13.52 -8.27 -20.53
CA SER A 121 14.95 -8.38 -20.88
C SER A 121 15.49 -7.15 -21.62
N ASN A 122 14.61 -6.42 -22.31
CA ASN A 122 14.91 -5.20 -23.05
C ASN A 122 13.60 -4.41 -23.31
N ILE A 123 13.70 -3.24 -23.94
CA ILE A 123 12.54 -2.37 -24.22
C ILE A 123 11.55 -3.04 -25.18
N ASP A 124 11.99 -3.85 -26.14
CA ASP A 124 11.10 -4.54 -27.08
C ASP A 124 10.27 -5.62 -26.36
N ASP A 125 10.91 -6.44 -25.51
CA ASP A 125 10.23 -7.42 -24.65
C ASP A 125 9.25 -6.73 -23.68
N PHE A 126 9.65 -5.60 -23.08
CA PHE A 126 8.73 -4.79 -22.27
C PHE A 126 7.51 -4.33 -23.09
N THR A 127 7.74 -3.81 -24.29
CA THR A 127 6.70 -3.36 -25.21
C THR A 127 5.70 -4.47 -25.51
N GLN A 128 6.19 -5.68 -25.83
CA GLN A 128 5.34 -6.84 -26.11
C GLN A 128 4.47 -7.23 -24.90
N ARG A 129 5.01 -7.16 -23.68
CA ARG A 129 4.30 -7.51 -22.44
C ARG A 129 3.17 -6.57 -22.09
N ILE A 130 3.28 -5.30 -22.48
CA ILE A 130 2.30 -4.26 -22.15
C ILE A 130 1.36 -3.93 -23.32
N MET A 131 1.48 -4.63 -24.45
CA MET A 131 0.54 -4.50 -25.56
C MET A 131 -0.88 -4.81 -25.07
N GLY A 132 -1.80 -3.87 -25.30
CA GLY A 132 -3.18 -3.96 -24.84
C GLY A 132 -3.44 -3.38 -23.45
N LEU A 133 -2.41 -3.01 -22.68
CA LEU A 133 -2.58 -2.28 -21.42
C LEU A 133 -2.75 -0.76 -21.63
N LEU A 134 -2.18 -0.25 -22.73
CA LEU A 134 -2.24 1.15 -23.13
C LEU A 134 -2.84 1.28 -24.54
N THR A 135 -3.32 2.48 -24.88
CA THR A 135 -3.68 2.79 -26.27
C THR A 135 -2.43 2.71 -27.16
N ASN A 136 -2.59 2.44 -28.45
CA ASN A 136 -1.43 2.39 -29.38
C ASN A 136 -0.65 3.70 -29.39
N SER A 137 -1.33 4.85 -29.28
CA SER A 137 -0.68 6.16 -29.22
C SER A 137 0.18 6.29 -27.97
N ASP A 138 -0.39 5.97 -26.80
CA ASP A 138 0.29 6.04 -25.51
C ASP A 138 1.48 5.09 -25.42
N LEU A 139 1.32 3.86 -25.94
CA LEU A 139 2.38 2.88 -26.02
C LEU A 139 3.56 3.39 -26.86
N MET A 140 3.29 3.99 -28.03
CA MET A 140 4.34 4.53 -28.88
C MET A 140 5.09 5.68 -28.21
N VAL A 141 4.40 6.57 -27.49
CA VAL A 141 5.04 7.64 -26.71
C VAL A 141 5.92 7.07 -25.60
N LEU A 142 5.43 6.06 -24.87
CA LEU A 142 6.21 5.38 -23.82
C LEU A 142 7.50 4.78 -24.39
N VAL A 143 7.41 4.01 -25.49
CA VAL A 143 8.55 3.33 -26.11
C VAL A 143 9.55 4.31 -26.70
N GLU A 144 9.10 5.35 -27.38
CA GLU A 144 9.95 6.43 -27.90
C GLU A 144 10.72 7.10 -26.76
N THR A 145 10.02 7.42 -25.66
CA THR A 145 10.61 8.06 -24.47
C THR A 145 11.66 7.14 -23.83
N LEU A 146 11.33 5.88 -23.57
CA LEU A 146 12.28 4.95 -22.95
C LEU A 146 13.53 4.76 -23.82
N ASN A 147 13.39 4.64 -25.14
CA ASN A 147 14.55 4.52 -26.03
C ASN A 147 15.42 5.78 -26.03
N ALA A 148 14.81 6.97 -26.02
CA ALA A 148 15.54 8.23 -25.98
C ALA A 148 16.28 8.43 -24.64
N PHE A 149 15.66 8.05 -23.53
CA PHE A 149 16.22 8.21 -22.19
C PHE A 149 17.16 7.08 -21.75
N ARG A 150 17.16 5.93 -22.43
CA ARG A 150 18.06 4.81 -22.12
C ARG A 150 19.54 5.21 -22.05
N PRO A 151 20.16 5.85 -23.06
CA PRO A 151 21.57 6.24 -22.96
C PRO A 151 21.83 7.23 -21.82
N ILE A 152 20.90 8.15 -21.57
CA ILE A 152 20.99 9.14 -20.48
C ILE A 152 20.97 8.44 -19.12
N TYR A 153 20.01 7.55 -18.90
CA TYR A 153 19.90 6.74 -17.70
C TYR A 153 21.16 5.89 -17.46
N LYS A 154 21.71 5.30 -18.52
CA LYS A 154 22.93 4.49 -18.42
C LYS A 154 24.09 5.30 -17.88
N GLU A 155 24.33 6.47 -18.48
CA GLU A 155 25.43 7.35 -18.11
C GLU A 155 25.26 7.99 -16.74
N LEU A 156 24.06 8.51 -16.44
CA LEU A 156 23.81 9.22 -15.19
C LEU A 156 23.72 8.26 -14.00
N ILE A 157 23.14 7.07 -14.17
CA ILE A 157 22.71 6.22 -13.06
C ILE A 157 23.23 4.79 -13.20
N TRP A 158 22.82 4.05 -14.23
CA TRP A 158 22.95 2.59 -14.26
C TRP A 158 24.39 2.11 -14.19
N ASP A 159 25.27 2.64 -15.04
CA ASP A 159 26.64 2.16 -15.17
C ASP A 159 27.47 2.56 -13.93
N LYS A 160 27.21 3.75 -13.36
CA LYS A 160 27.82 4.22 -12.10
C LYS A 160 27.39 3.40 -10.89
N SER A 161 26.17 2.89 -10.89
CA SER A 161 25.58 2.18 -9.75
C SER A 161 25.87 0.67 -9.73
N GLN A 162 26.48 0.10 -10.78
CA GLN A 162 26.71 -1.36 -10.86
C GLN A 162 27.46 -1.93 -9.64
N PRO A 163 28.57 -1.33 -9.16
CA PRO A 163 29.28 -1.86 -8.00
C PRO A 163 28.42 -1.85 -6.73
N GLN A 164 27.67 -0.76 -6.52
CA GLN A 164 26.75 -0.59 -5.39
C GLN A 164 25.60 -1.60 -5.44
N LEU A 165 24.92 -1.75 -6.58
CA LEU A 165 23.83 -2.71 -6.74
C LEU A 165 24.28 -4.14 -6.45
N LYS A 166 25.44 -4.55 -6.99
CA LYS A 166 25.99 -5.89 -6.74
C LYS A 166 26.25 -6.11 -5.26
N ARG A 167 26.87 -5.14 -4.58
CA ARG A 167 27.11 -5.18 -3.13
C ARG A 167 25.80 -5.25 -2.35
N ASN A 168 24.83 -4.39 -2.66
CA ASN A 168 23.54 -4.34 -1.97
C ASN A 168 22.77 -5.66 -2.09
N ILE A 169 22.71 -6.22 -3.30
CA ILE A 169 22.07 -7.53 -3.55
C ILE A 169 22.76 -8.62 -2.72
N GLN A 170 24.10 -8.64 -2.71
CA GLN A 170 24.85 -9.63 -1.93
C GLN A 170 24.56 -9.53 -0.44
N ILE A 171 24.69 -8.33 0.14
CA ILE A 171 24.46 -8.07 1.57
C ILE A 171 23.03 -8.46 1.97
N LEU A 172 22.02 -8.02 1.21
CA LEU A 172 20.62 -8.32 1.52
C LEU A 172 20.32 -9.82 1.39
N THR A 173 20.88 -10.49 0.38
CA THR A 173 20.69 -11.92 0.19
C THR A 173 21.33 -12.74 1.31
N GLU A 174 22.56 -12.40 1.71
CA GLU A 174 23.25 -13.06 2.81
C GLU A 174 22.52 -12.81 4.14
N ARG A 175 22.21 -11.53 4.43
CA ARG A 175 21.53 -11.15 5.67
C ARG A 175 20.15 -11.78 5.78
N ALA A 176 19.35 -11.80 4.71
CA ALA A 176 18.03 -12.43 4.71
C ALA A 176 18.08 -13.93 5.07
N LYS A 177 19.15 -14.64 4.67
CA LYS A 177 19.38 -16.04 5.06
C LYS A 177 19.79 -16.16 6.52
N GLU A 178 20.73 -15.33 6.98
CA GLU A 178 21.19 -15.32 8.37
C GLU A 178 20.04 -15.09 9.36
N VAL A 179 19.13 -14.18 9.02
CA VAL A 179 18.00 -13.80 9.87
C VAL A 179 16.75 -14.63 9.61
N ASP A 180 16.86 -15.79 8.94
CA ASP A 180 15.73 -16.67 8.63
C ASP A 180 14.48 -15.91 8.16
N PHE A 181 14.66 -15.09 7.10
CA PHE A 181 13.58 -14.28 6.53
C PHE A 181 12.39 -15.17 6.11
N ALA A 182 12.67 -16.33 5.54
CA ALA A 182 11.65 -17.30 5.10
C ALA A 182 10.83 -17.86 6.26
N GLY A 183 11.45 -18.24 7.37
CA GLY A 183 10.74 -18.70 8.57
C GLY A 183 9.90 -17.58 9.20
N ARG A 184 10.41 -16.35 9.23
CA ARG A 184 9.64 -15.17 9.69
C ARG A 184 8.46 -14.87 8.77
N PHE A 185 8.65 -14.99 7.46
CA PHE A 185 7.56 -14.88 6.48
C PHE A 185 6.47 -15.92 6.73
N ALA A 186 6.83 -17.18 6.97
CA ALA A 186 5.86 -18.24 7.25
C ALA A 186 4.99 -17.91 8.49
N LYS A 187 5.61 -17.36 9.55
CA LYS A 187 4.87 -16.89 10.75
C LYS A 187 3.91 -15.75 10.41
N ALA A 188 4.37 -14.74 9.69
CA ALA A 188 3.53 -13.60 9.29
C ALA A 188 2.38 -14.05 8.35
N SER A 189 2.66 -14.97 7.42
CA SER A 189 1.66 -15.55 6.53
C SER A 189 0.57 -16.29 7.31
N LYS A 190 0.96 -17.08 8.32
CA LYS A 190 0.01 -17.74 9.24
C LYS A 190 -0.79 -16.74 10.07
N PHE A 191 -0.16 -15.69 10.58
CA PHE A 191 -0.85 -14.60 11.27
C PHE A 191 -1.94 -13.99 10.39
N TYR A 192 -1.62 -13.60 9.16
CA TYR A 192 -2.61 -13.04 8.24
C TYR A 192 -3.62 -14.07 7.73
N LYS A 193 -3.35 -15.37 7.86
CA LYS A 193 -4.06 -16.45 7.15
C LYS A 193 -4.09 -16.15 5.63
N ALA A 194 -2.91 -15.78 5.14
CA ALA A 194 -2.65 -15.45 3.76
C ALA A 194 -2.77 -16.67 2.85
N ASN A 195 -3.38 -16.50 1.68
CA ASN A 195 -3.41 -17.52 0.62
C ASN A 195 -2.16 -17.42 -0.26
N TRP A 196 -0.98 -17.48 0.37
CA TRP A 196 0.30 -17.46 -0.32
C TRP A 196 0.90 -18.85 -0.39
N LYS A 197 1.17 -19.33 -1.60
CA LYS A 197 1.80 -20.62 -1.83
C LYS A 197 3.32 -20.50 -1.81
N ALA A 198 4.01 -21.44 -1.18
CA ALA A 198 5.48 -21.39 -1.03
C ALA A 198 6.22 -21.37 -2.38
N GLU A 199 5.62 -21.93 -3.44
CA GLU A 199 6.17 -21.95 -4.79
C GLU A 199 6.09 -20.60 -5.51
N ILE A 200 5.36 -19.62 -4.97
CA ILE A 200 5.31 -18.26 -5.51
C ILE A 200 6.49 -17.49 -4.92
N PRO A 201 7.54 -17.21 -5.72
CA PRO A 201 8.72 -16.51 -5.23
C PRO A 201 8.37 -15.07 -4.91
N PHE A 202 9.06 -14.53 -3.91
CA PHE A 202 8.97 -13.13 -3.56
C PHE A 202 10.22 -12.40 -4.06
N LYS A 203 10.04 -11.38 -4.90
CA LYS A 203 11.19 -10.73 -5.58
C LYS A 203 11.27 -9.25 -5.23
N VAL A 204 12.45 -8.81 -4.80
CA VAL A 204 12.74 -7.40 -4.54
C VAL A 204 13.64 -6.88 -5.66
N TYR A 205 13.11 -5.99 -6.49
CA TYR A 205 13.82 -5.37 -7.60
C TYR A 205 14.39 -4.01 -7.18
N LEU A 206 15.72 -3.94 -7.10
CA LEU A 206 16.45 -2.74 -6.73
C LEU A 206 16.68 -1.84 -7.95
N ALA A 207 16.16 -0.62 -7.88
CA ALA A 207 16.44 0.49 -8.80
C ALA A 207 17.37 1.50 -8.09
N PRO A 208 18.57 1.76 -8.60
CA PRO A 208 19.59 2.48 -7.84
C PRO A 208 19.39 4.00 -7.85
N ILE A 209 19.81 4.64 -6.76
CA ILE A 209 20.22 6.05 -6.72
C ILE A 209 21.77 6.06 -6.64
N PRO A 210 22.48 6.75 -7.56
CA PRO A 210 23.94 6.68 -7.69
C PRO A 210 24.71 7.52 -6.65
N GLN A 211 24.24 7.56 -5.41
CA GLN A 211 24.86 8.31 -4.31
C GLN A 211 24.54 7.67 -2.95
N LYS A 212 25.24 8.13 -1.90
CA LYS A 212 24.90 7.80 -0.52
C LYS A 212 23.68 8.63 -0.10
N GLY A 213 22.64 7.96 0.39
CA GLY A 213 21.38 8.58 0.73
C GLY A 213 20.59 9.08 -0.47
N GLY A 214 19.45 9.73 -0.20
CA GLY A 214 18.46 10.12 -1.19
C GLY A 214 17.08 9.63 -0.79
N PHE A 215 16.07 10.04 -1.55
CA PHE A 215 14.70 9.62 -1.27
C PHE A 215 14.48 8.20 -1.81
N THR A 216 14.41 7.24 -0.89
CA THR A 216 14.16 5.82 -1.21
C THR A 216 12.69 5.49 -1.06
N THR A 217 12.17 4.64 -1.95
CA THR A 217 10.76 4.23 -1.95
C THR A 217 10.68 2.75 -2.25
N ALA A 218 9.96 2.00 -1.42
CA ALA A 218 9.58 0.63 -1.70
C ALA A 218 8.08 0.61 -2.06
N THR A 219 7.71 -0.16 -3.08
CA THR A 219 6.32 -0.26 -3.51
C THR A 219 5.99 -1.70 -3.90
N PRO A 220 5.02 -2.34 -3.23
CA PRO A 220 4.63 -3.71 -3.51
C PRO A 220 3.73 -3.78 -4.75
N GLN A 221 3.96 -4.74 -5.63
CA GLN A 221 3.19 -4.97 -6.87
C GLN A 221 3.05 -6.47 -7.13
N GLY A 222 1.89 -7.06 -6.85
CA GLY A 222 1.69 -8.50 -6.99
C GLY A 222 2.66 -9.28 -6.09
N ASN A 223 3.59 -10.05 -6.68
CA ASN A 223 4.61 -10.79 -5.92
C ASN A 223 6.00 -10.17 -5.93
N ILE A 224 6.08 -8.88 -6.26
CA ILE A 224 7.34 -8.14 -6.29
C ILE A 224 7.29 -6.90 -5.40
N ILE A 225 8.46 -6.41 -5.00
CA ILE A 225 8.67 -5.03 -4.53
C ILE A 225 9.56 -4.33 -5.55
N SER A 226 9.13 -3.17 -6.02
CA SER A 226 10.00 -2.19 -6.67
C SER A 226 10.63 -1.31 -5.58
N TYR A 227 11.95 -1.36 -5.43
CA TYR A 227 12.65 -0.61 -4.39
C TYR A 227 13.69 0.33 -5.00
N ILE A 228 13.40 1.64 -4.98
CA ILE A 228 14.40 2.66 -5.26
C ILE A 228 15.29 2.83 -4.04
N ILE A 229 16.57 2.55 -4.21
CA ILE A 229 17.50 2.37 -3.10
C ILE A 229 18.85 3.06 -3.35
N SER A 230 19.34 3.75 -2.33
CA SER A 230 20.71 4.29 -2.29
C SER A 230 21.69 3.30 -1.66
N ASP A 231 22.93 3.69 -1.45
CA ASP A 231 23.84 2.92 -0.60
C ASP A 231 23.31 2.95 0.85
N PHE A 232 23.56 1.91 1.63
CA PHE A 232 23.08 1.78 3.01
C PHE A 232 24.11 1.10 3.91
N ASP A 233 24.08 1.46 5.19
CA ASP A 233 24.92 0.86 6.23
C ASP A 233 24.12 -0.05 7.18
N ASP A 234 22.78 0.00 7.12
CA ASP A 234 21.86 -0.79 7.96
C ASP A 234 21.02 -1.76 7.12
N ALA A 235 21.51 -3.00 6.99
CA ALA A 235 20.81 -4.05 6.25
C ALA A 235 19.51 -4.49 6.95
N ASP A 236 19.46 -4.46 8.28
CA ASP A 236 18.28 -4.89 9.04
C ASP A 236 17.13 -3.89 8.90
N GLY A 237 17.44 -2.59 8.88
CA GLY A 237 16.48 -1.54 8.56
C GLY A 237 15.92 -1.69 7.14
N VAL A 238 16.76 -1.98 6.15
CA VAL A 238 16.31 -2.21 4.76
C VAL A 238 15.42 -3.46 4.67
N LEU A 239 15.82 -4.57 5.32
CA LEU A 239 15.00 -5.78 5.35
C LEU A 239 13.68 -5.58 6.12
N ALA A 240 13.66 -4.76 7.16
CA ALA A 240 12.43 -4.41 7.89
C ALA A 240 11.46 -3.63 7.01
N VAL A 241 11.95 -2.69 6.17
CA VAL A 241 11.11 -2.01 5.16
C VAL A 241 10.59 -3.01 4.13
N VAL A 242 11.44 -3.90 3.61
CA VAL A 242 11.00 -4.98 2.70
C VAL A 242 9.92 -5.86 3.35
N PHE A 243 10.05 -6.14 4.65
CA PHE A 243 9.08 -6.94 5.39
C PHE A 243 7.77 -6.18 5.68
N HIS A 244 7.82 -4.86 5.89
CA HIS A 244 6.64 -3.98 5.95
C HIS A 244 5.84 -4.09 4.65
N GLU A 245 6.48 -3.91 3.50
CA GLU A 245 5.79 -4.01 2.21
C GLU A 245 5.26 -5.43 1.93
N LEU A 246 5.98 -6.45 2.39
CA LEU A 246 5.52 -7.84 2.33
C LEU A 246 4.27 -8.08 3.19
N ALA A 247 4.15 -7.41 4.34
CA ALA A 247 2.98 -7.51 5.19
C ALA A 247 1.71 -6.98 4.49
N HIS A 248 1.82 -5.92 3.67
CA HIS A 248 0.71 -5.47 2.82
C HIS A 248 0.28 -6.54 1.79
N LEU A 249 1.25 -7.25 1.19
CA LEU A 249 0.96 -8.34 0.27
C LEU A 249 0.27 -9.51 0.97
N LEU A 250 0.74 -9.87 2.17
CA LEU A 250 0.11 -10.90 2.98
C LEU A 250 -1.32 -10.53 3.38
N TYR A 251 -1.54 -9.29 3.82
CA TYR A 251 -2.86 -8.74 4.15
C TYR A 251 -3.83 -8.80 2.96
N SER A 252 -3.38 -8.40 1.76
CA SER A 252 -4.21 -8.45 0.55
C SER A 252 -4.44 -9.88 0.02
N SER A 253 -3.57 -10.83 0.37
CA SER A 253 -3.69 -12.24 -0.03
C SER A 253 -4.64 -13.07 0.84
N GLN A 254 -5.28 -12.48 1.85
CA GLN A 254 -6.32 -13.14 2.65
C GLN A 254 -7.47 -13.65 1.77
N SER A 255 -8.13 -14.75 2.18
CA SER A 255 -9.34 -15.19 1.49
C SER A 255 -10.44 -14.13 1.60
N ILE A 256 -11.31 -14.04 0.60
CA ILE A 256 -12.41 -13.07 0.57
C ILE A 256 -13.31 -13.23 1.79
N GLU A 257 -13.55 -14.46 2.24
CA GLU A 257 -14.36 -14.77 3.41
C GLU A 257 -13.75 -14.20 4.70
N LEU A 258 -12.43 -14.33 4.85
CA LEU A 258 -11.73 -13.75 6.01
C LEU A 258 -11.74 -12.22 5.95
N GLN A 259 -11.49 -11.64 4.77
CA GLN A 259 -11.54 -10.19 4.58
C GLN A 259 -12.90 -9.64 4.98
N ALA A 260 -13.99 -10.27 4.52
CA ALA A 260 -15.36 -9.91 4.84
C ALA A 260 -15.68 -10.11 6.33
N GLN A 261 -15.18 -11.18 6.96
CA GLN A 261 -15.36 -11.42 8.40
C GLN A 261 -14.69 -10.32 9.24
N LEU A 262 -13.43 -9.98 8.91
CA LEU A 262 -12.70 -8.93 9.61
C LEU A 262 -13.39 -7.57 9.40
N GLU A 263 -13.76 -7.23 8.17
CA GLU A 263 -14.48 -5.98 7.88
C GLU A 263 -15.80 -5.89 8.63
N LYS A 264 -16.58 -6.98 8.64
CA LYS A 264 -17.82 -7.05 9.42
C LYS A 264 -17.58 -6.79 10.91
N SER A 265 -16.51 -7.35 11.47
CA SER A 265 -16.14 -7.13 12.88
C SER A 265 -15.89 -5.64 13.18
N PHE A 266 -15.26 -4.91 12.25
CA PHE A 266 -15.13 -3.45 12.38
C PHE A 266 -16.47 -2.73 12.23
N LEU A 267 -17.27 -3.05 11.21
CA LEU A 267 -18.51 -2.33 10.91
C LEU A 267 -19.56 -2.49 12.01
N GLU A 268 -19.64 -3.66 12.63
CA GLU A 268 -20.61 -3.99 13.68
C GLU A 268 -20.16 -3.59 15.09
N HIS A 269 -18.90 -3.15 15.27
CA HIS A 269 -18.41 -2.72 16.59
C HIS A 269 -19.15 -1.47 17.09
N ASP A 270 -19.39 -1.38 18.40
CA ASP A 270 -20.10 -0.25 19.04
C ASP A 270 -19.25 1.02 19.23
N SER A 271 -17.99 1.01 18.81
CA SER A 271 -17.04 2.09 19.10
C SER A 271 -17.11 3.17 18.02
N TYR A 272 -17.16 4.44 18.43
CA TYR A 272 -17.01 5.60 17.54
C TYR A 272 -15.66 5.63 16.80
N HIS A 273 -14.70 4.82 17.24
CA HIS A 273 -13.36 4.74 16.65
C HIS A 273 -13.24 3.71 15.52
N LYS A 274 -14.26 2.88 15.27
CA LYS A 274 -14.18 1.73 14.35
C LYS A 274 -13.77 2.12 12.93
N ALA A 275 -14.37 3.16 12.37
CA ALA A 275 -14.10 3.59 11.00
C ALA A 275 -12.64 4.07 10.82
N HIS A 276 -12.17 4.92 11.73
CA HIS A 276 -10.81 5.46 11.67
C HIS A 276 -9.74 4.41 11.96
N SER A 277 -10.00 3.55 12.95
CA SER A 277 -9.08 2.47 13.27
C SER A 277 -8.95 1.49 12.09
N TYR A 278 -10.06 1.14 11.41
CA TYR A 278 -10.04 0.30 10.21
C TYR A 278 -9.17 0.89 9.10
N GLN A 279 -9.30 2.18 8.83
CA GLN A 279 -8.51 2.87 7.80
C GLN A 279 -7.00 2.87 8.07
N LEU A 280 -6.59 2.78 9.32
CA LEU A 280 -5.18 2.72 9.74
C LEU A 280 -4.65 1.28 9.80
N LEU A 281 -5.53 0.28 9.79
CA LEU A 281 -5.19 -1.11 10.12
C LEU A 281 -4.05 -1.65 9.26
N ASN A 282 -4.14 -1.50 7.94
CA ASN A 282 -3.16 -2.10 7.02
C ASN A 282 -1.75 -1.53 7.25
N GLU A 283 -1.61 -0.20 7.35
CA GLU A 283 -0.33 0.46 7.64
C GLU A 283 0.16 0.16 9.05
N ALA A 284 -0.71 0.24 10.07
CA ALA A 284 -0.33 -0.03 11.45
C ALA A 284 0.16 -1.47 11.63
N LEU A 285 -0.50 -2.45 11.00
CA LEU A 285 -0.05 -3.84 11.01
C LEU A 285 1.27 -4.01 10.26
N ALA A 286 1.39 -3.46 9.05
CA ALA A 286 2.63 -3.57 8.27
C ALA A 286 3.82 -2.97 9.03
N THR A 287 3.64 -1.81 9.67
CA THR A 287 4.66 -1.18 10.50
C THR A 287 4.96 -1.97 11.77
N ALA A 288 3.94 -2.49 12.47
CA ALA A 288 4.15 -3.28 13.67
C ALA A 288 4.87 -4.61 13.37
N ILE A 289 4.61 -5.22 12.21
CA ILE A 289 5.22 -6.49 11.79
C ILE A 289 6.62 -6.26 11.19
N GLY A 290 6.79 -5.32 10.27
CA GLY A 290 8.07 -5.04 9.61
C GLY A 290 9.03 -4.27 10.51
N ASN A 291 8.71 -3.01 10.81
CA ASN A 291 9.57 -2.11 11.57
C ASN A 291 9.60 -2.42 13.08
N GLY A 292 8.58 -3.10 13.61
CA GLY A 292 8.52 -3.54 15.00
C GLY A 292 9.08 -4.95 15.21
N TRP A 293 8.25 -5.96 14.96
CA TRP A 293 8.55 -7.36 15.25
C TRP A 293 9.74 -7.90 14.46
N PHE A 294 9.72 -7.81 13.13
CA PHE A 294 10.79 -8.34 12.29
C PHE A 294 12.12 -7.66 12.62
N TYR A 295 12.14 -6.32 12.71
CA TYR A 295 13.34 -5.57 13.10
C TYR A 295 13.88 -6.00 14.48
N LYS A 296 13.03 -6.13 15.52
CA LYS A 296 13.47 -6.62 16.83
C LYS A 296 14.06 -8.02 16.73
N GLU A 297 13.42 -8.91 15.97
CA GLU A 297 13.87 -10.29 15.80
C GLU A 297 15.19 -10.41 15.05
N THR A 298 15.60 -9.41 14.25
CA THR A 298 16.87 -9.41 13.51
C THR A 298 17.97 -8.61 14.22
N ASN A 299 17.62 -7.50 14.87
CA ASN A 299 18.53 -6.57 15.51
C ASN A 299 18.68 -6.81 17.04
N GLY A 300 17.81 -7.61 17.66
CA GLY A 300 17.84 -7.97 19.08
C GLY A 300 17.12 -6.99 20.01
N SER A 301 16.75 -5.81 19.54
CA SER A 301 15.94 -4.82 20.26
C SER A 301 15.08 -4.01 19.30
N LEU A 302 13.97 -3.46 19.81
CA LEU A 302 13.15 -2.52 19.05
C LEU A 302 13.95 -1.28 18.67
N ASP A 303 13.64 -0.68 17.52
CA ASP A 303 14.15 0.65 17.19
C ASP A 303 13.56 1.66 18.19
N ALA A 304 14.43 2.43 18.83
CA ALA A 304 14.07 3.50 19.75
C ALA A 304 13.50 4.73 19.03
N LYS A 305 13.75 4.87 17.72
CA LYS A 305 13.21 5.93 16.88
C LYS A 305 11.75 5.68 16.53
N ASP A 306 11.19 6.57 15.75
CA ASP A 306 9.89 6.35 15.13
C ASP A 306 9.99 5.31 14.02
N TRP A 307 9.03 4.38 14.02
CA TRP A 307 8.93 3.31 13.04
C TRP A 307 8.31 3.81 11.73
N TYR A 308 7.60 4.93 11.79
CA TYR A 308 6.93 5.53 10.66
C TYR A 308 6.85 7.06 10.82
N HIS A 309 6.84 7.79 9.70
CA HIS A 309 6.84 9.26 9.73
C HIS A 309 5.48 9.85 10.15
N SER A 310 4.37 9.19 9.77
CA SER A 310 3.02 9.58 10.20
C SER A 310 2.82 9.26 11.68
N LYS A 311 2.51 10.29 12.46
CA LYS A 311 2.22 10.20 13.91
C LYS A 311 1.20 9.10 14.23
N TYR A 312 0.08 9.06 13.51
CA TYR A 312 -1.01 8.11 13.80
C TYR A 312 -0.59 6.67 13.51
N ILE A 313 0.10 6.42 12.39
CA ILE A 313 0.59 5.08 12.03
C ILE A 313 1.64 4.63 13.05
N ASN A 314 2.63 5.48 13.36
CA ASN A 314 3.70 5.16 14.31
C ASN A 314 3.17 4.86 15.71
N GLN A 315 2.30 5.72 16.25
CA GLN A 315 1.76 5.54 17.60
C GLN A 315 0.82 4.32 17.66
N GLN A 316 -0.02 4.10 16.64
CA GLN A 316 -0.88 2.93 16.60
C GLN A 316 -0.06 1.64 16.48
N ALA A 317 0.90 1.58 15.56
CA ALA A 317 1.77 0.42 15.38
C ALA A 317 2.52 0.05 16.66
N LYS A 318 3.09 1.04 17.37
CA LYS A 318 3.77 0.83 18.66
C LYS A 318 2.82 0.33 19.75
N ALA A 319 1.58 0.78 19.78
CA ALA A 319 0.62 0.35 20.81
C ALA A 319 0.06 -1.06 20.57
N ILE A 320 -0.14 -1.45 19.31
CA ILE A 320 -0.61 -2.80 18.98
C ILE A 320 0.52 -3.81 18.90
N TYR A 321 1.78 -3.37 18.89
CA TYR A 321 2.93 -4.25 18.78
C TYR A 321 2.93 -5.41 19.79
N PRO A 322 2.63 -5.22 21.10
CA PRO A 322 2.55 -6.34 22.03
C PRO A 322 1.50 -7.40 21.63
N LEU A 323 0.35 -6.97 21.11
CA LEU A 323 -0.71 -7.85 20.61
C LEU A 323 -0.25 -8.61 19.36
N VAL A 324 0.36 -7.90 18.41
CA VAL A 324 0.91 -8.47 17.17
C VAL A 324 2.01 -9.50 17.49
N GLU A 325 2.95 -9.16 18.37
CA GLU A 325 4.01 -10.07 18.80
C GLU A 325 3.43 -11.31 19.49
N GLN A 326 2.45 -11.15 20.38
CA GLN A 326 1.78 -12.27 21.03
C GLN A 326 1.14 -13.21 20.00
N TYR A 327 0.41 -12.68 19.02
CA TYR A 327 -0.22 -13.49 17.98
C TYR A 327 0.83 -14.22 17.13
N LEU A 328 1.91 -13.54 16.73
CA LEU A 328 3.00 -14.15 15.95
C LEU A 328 3.73 -15.25 16.74
N LEU A 329 4.03 -15.03 18.02
CA LEU A 329 4.74 -16.00 18.87
C LEU A 329 3.90 -17.21 19.25
N SER A 330 2.60 -17.02 19.45
CA SER A 330 1.63 -18.11 19.68
C SER A 330 1.14 -18.77 18.40
N GLU A 331 1.62 -18.31 17.25
CA GLU A 331 1.16 -18.73 15.92
C GLU A 331 -0.36 -18.64 15.75
N LYS A 332 -0.99 -17.63 16.35
CA LYS A 332 -2.43 -17.35 16.25
C LYS A 332 -2.69 -16.49 15.01
N SER A 333 -3.69 -16.88 14.22
CA SER A 333 -4.16 -16.07 13.09
C SER A 333 -5.03 -14.90 13.57
N ILE A 334 -5.00 -13.80 12.81
CA ILE A 334 -5.88 -12.66 13.00
C ILE A 334 -7.36 -13.09 12.94
N ASP A 335 -8.13 -12.59 13.90
CA ASP A 335 -9.53 -12.96 14.15
C ASP A 335 -10.33 -11.76 14.69
N ALA A 336 -11.59 -11.98 15.06
CA ALA A 336 -12.45 -10.93 15.61
C ALA A 336 -11.94 -10.38 16.94
N ASP A 337 -11.44 -11.26 17.84
CA ASP A 337 -10.84 -10.82 19.11
C ASP A 337 -9.66 -9.85 18.89
N PHE A 338 -8.82 -10.11 17.87
CA PHE A 338 -7.75 -9.19 17.49
C PHE A 338 -8.31 -7.82 17.07
N VAL A 339 -9.41 -7.81 16.32
CA VAL A 339 -10.07 -6.58 15.85
C VAL A 339 -10.59 -5.76 17.02
N ASP A 340 -11.26 -6.39 17.98
CA ASP A 340 -11.77 -5.73 19.18
C ASP A 340 -10.63 -5.11 20.00
N ASP A 341 -9.58 -5.88 20.29
CA ASP A 341 -8.39 -5.39 21.00
C ASP A 341 -7.70 -4.24 20.23
N TYR A 342 -7.62 -4.33 18.90
CA TYR A 342 -7.04 -3.29 18.06
C TYR A 342 -7.84 -1.98 18.13
N ILE A 343 -9.17 -2.05 18.05
CA ILE A 343 -10.07 -0.89 18.17
C ILE A 343 -9.93 -0.26 19.56
N ASP A 344 -9.86 -1.06 20.61
CA ASP A 344 -9.68 -0.61 21.99
C ASP A 344 -8.34 0.11 22.20
N GLN A 345 -7.25 -0.42 21.63
CA GLN A 345 -5.95 0.26 21.67
C GLN A 345 -5.99 1.59 20.92
N TYR A 346 -6.66 1.63 19.76
CA TYR A 346 -6.84 2.89 19.04
C TYR A 346 -7.62 3.92 19.87
N ALA A 347 -8.73 3.51 20.50
CA ALA A 347 -9.54 4.39 21.32
C ALA A 347 -8.76 4.96 22.52
N LYS A 348 -7.88 4.15 23.14
CA LYS A 348 -7.00 4.60 24.24
C LYS A 348 -5.94 5.60 23.77
N ASN A 349 -5.33 5.37 22.62
CA ASN A 349 -4.30 6.24 22.06
C ASN A 349 -4.85 7.55 21.50
N PHE A 350 -6.01 7.47 20.85
CA PHE A 350 -6.63 8.59 20.15
C PHE A 350 -8.07 8.78 20.59
N PRO A 351 -8.33 9.15 21.87
CA PRO A 351 -9.68 9.27 22.41
C PRO A 351 -10.55 10.30 21.68
N LYS A 352 -9.93 11.22 20.92
CA LYS A 352 -10.62 12.17 20.03
C LYS A 352 -10.17 12.08 18.58
N GLY A 353 -9.53 10.99 18.16
CA GLY A 353 -8.96 10.83 16.82
C GLY A 353 -9.98 10.94 15.69
N TYR A 354 -11.26 10.65 15.95
CA TYR A 354 -12.37 10.81 15.01
C TYR A 354 -12.84 12.27 14.86
N LEU A 355 -12.38 13.17 15.73
CA LEU A 355 -12.66 14.61 15.71
C LEU A 355 -11.44 15.45 15.32
N GLN A 356 -10.27 14.83 15.11
CA GLN A 356 -9.03 15.51 14.74
C GLN A 356 -8.93 15.63 13.22
N PRO A 357 -8.94 16.86 12.64
CA PRO A 357 -8.85 17.05 11.19
C PRO A 357 -7.66 16.36 10.55
N GLU A 358 -6.48 16.44 11.18
CA GLU A 358 -5.28 15.74 10.69
C GLU A 358 -5.49 14.23 10.52
N SER A 359 -6.32 13.62 11.38
CA SER A 359 -6.63 12.19 11.38
C SER A 359 -7.72 11.84 10.35
N PHE A 360 -8.90 12.47 10.45
CA PHE A 360 -10.03 12.07 9.60
C PHE A 360 -9.89 12.58 8.16
N LEU A 361 -9.15 13.67 7.90
CA LEU A 361 -8.87 14.15 6.54
C LEU A 361 -7.79 13.33 5.83
N ALA A 362 -7.18 12.34 6.49
CA ALA A 362 -6.26 11.43 5.83
C ALA A 362 -6.98 10.50 4.82
N ASN A 363 -8.28 10.22 5.02
CA ASN A 363 -9.09 9.47 4.06
C ASN A 363 -10.43 10.16 3.87
N VAL A 364 -10.65 10.75 2.70
CA VAL A 364 -11.86 11.54 2.42
C VAL A 364 -12.54 11.05 1.15
N SER A 365 -13.85 10.84 1.27
CA SER A 365 -14.76 10.74 0.14
C SER A 365 -15.36 12.11 -0.12
N PHE A 366 -15.20 12.61 -1.33
CA PHE A 366 -15.75 13.86 -1.83
C PHE A 366 -17.00 13.58 -2.66
N LEU A 367 -17.98 14.43 -2.50
CA LEU A 367 -19.11 14.58 -3.40
C LEU A 367 -19.18 16.04 -3.82
N ALA A 368 -19.15 16.33 -5.12
CA ALA A 368 -19.17 17.70 -5.63
C ALA A 368 -20.31 17.93 -6.65
N ASP A 369 -20.81 19.16 -6.70
CA ASP A 369 -21.98 19.54 -7.52
C ASP A 369 -21.70 19.54 -9.02
N LYS A 370 -20.49 19.87 -9.42
CA LYS A 370 -20.05 19.96 -10.81
C LYS A 370 -19.08 18.85 -11.14
N ASP A 371 -19.13 18.35 -12.38
CA ASP A 371 -18.03 17.55 -12.93
C ASP A 371 -16.77 18.41 -12.95
N PHE A 372 -15.84 18.09 -12.06
CA PHE A 372 -14.63 18.85 -11.89
C PHE A 372 -13.59 18.43 -12.93
N HIS A 373 -13.61 19.07 -14.10
CA HIS A 373 -12.47 19.04 -15.02
C HIS A 373 -11.18 19.57 -14.35
N GLU A 374 -11.29 20.28 -13.23
CA GLU A 374 -10.19 20.80 -12.41
C GLU A 374 -9.88 19.94 -11.16
N HIS A 375 -10.13 18.62 -11.16
CA HIS A 375 -9.76 17.74 -10.04
C HIS A 375 -8.32 17.97 -9.54
N ASN A 376 -7.39 18.24 -10.45
CA ASN A 376 -6.00 18.54 -10.10
C ASN A 376 -5.85 19.76 -9.19
N LYS A 377 -6.63 20.83 -9.42
CA LYS A 377 -6.60 22.04 -8.59
C LYS A 377 -7.21 21.79 -7.22
N LEU A 378 -8.33 21.08 -7.15
CA LEU A 378 -8.93 20.66 -5.88
C LEU A 378 -7.93 19.84 -5.06
N PHE A 379 -7.29 18.86 -5.70
CA PHE A 379 -6.29 18.01 -5.06
C PHE A 379 -5.08 18.80 -4.59
N GLN A 380 -4.55 19.69 -5.43
CA GLN A 380 -3.47 20.58 -5.05
C GLN A 380 -3.81 21.38 -3.78
N LEU A 381 -4.95 22.07 -3.77
CA LEU A 381 -5.39 22.87 -2.63
C LEU A 381 -5.61 22.02 -1.37
N PHE A 382 -6.11 20.79 -1.53
CA PHE A 382 -6.26 19.85 -0.44
C PHE A 382 -4.89 19.44 0.14
N PHE A 383 -3.94 19.06 -0.70
CA PHE A 383 -2.60 18.61 -0.29
C PHE A 383 -1.73 19.74 0.29
N GLU A 384 -1.95 20.99 -0.13
CA GLU A 384 -1.29 22.17 0.44
C GLU A 384 -1.57 22.33 1.94
N HIS A 385 -2.78 21.97 2.38
CA HIS A 385 -3.25 22.12 3.75
C HIS A 385 -3.30 20.82 4.55
N GLN A 386 -3.37 19.67 3.89
CA GLN A 386 -3.35 18.35 4.52
C GLN A 386 -2.26 17.49 3.89
N ARG A 387 -1.18 17.24 4.63
CA ARG A 387 0.00 16.53 4.12
C ARG A 387 -0.01 15.03 4.38
N THR A 388 -0.98 14.53 5.14
CA THR A 388 -1.08 13.13 5.58
C THR A 388 -2.19 12.36 4.84
N VAL A 389 -2.56 12.82 3.65
CA VAL A 389 -3.60 12.19 2.83
C VAL A 389 -3.12 10.85 2.33
N ARG A 390 -3.94 9.83 2.57
CA ARG A 390 -3.75 8.45 2.11
C ARG A 390 -4.74 8.08 1.02
N SER A 391 -5.99 8.57 1.12
CA SER A 391 -7.01 8.32 0.12
C SER A 391 -7.91 9.52 -0.10
N LEU A 392 -8.18 9.79 -1.37
CA LEU A 392 -9.05 10.86 -1.81
C LEU A 392 -9.88 10.35 -3.00
N ASN A 393 -11.19 10.21 -2.81
CA ASN A 393 -12.08 9.76 -3.87
C ASN A 393 -13.10 10.85 -4.16
N VAL A 394 -13.28 11.24 -5.41
CA VAL A 394 -14.27 12.25 -5.79
C VAL A 394 -15.39 11.59 -6.57
N GLN A 395 -16.64 11.87 -6.17
CA GLN A 395 -17.84 11.49 -6.89
C GLN A 395 -18.54 12.74 -7.41
N THR A 396 -18.96 12.71 -8.67
CA THR A 396 -19.69 13.78 -9.36
C THR A 396 -20.70 13.18 -10.34
N PRO A 397 -21.76 13.92 -10.71
CA PRO A 397 -22.28 15.11 -10.02
C PRO A 397 -23.12 14.71 -8.78
N PHE A 398 -23.67 15.71 -8.08
CA PHE A 398 -24.65 15.47 -7.01
C PHE A 398 -25.84 14.61 -7.43
N PHE A 399 -26.38 13.87 -6.46
CA PHE A 399 -27.67 13.15 -6.55
C PHE A 399 -27.79 12.14 -7.70
N ASN A 400 -26.68 11.81 -8.36
CA ASN A 400 -26.59 10.58 -9.13
C ASN A 400 -26.66 9.40 -8.14
N GLU A 401 -27.53 8.42 -8.38
CA GLU A 401 -27.75 7.29 -7.46
C GLU A 401 -26.46 6.52 -7.16
N GLU A 402 -25.62 6.30 -8.17
CA GLU A 402 -24.34 5.61 -8.03
C GLU A 402 -23.35 6.43 -7.19
N ALA A 403 -23.23 7.73 -7.46
CA ALA A 403 -22.38 8.66 -6.70
C ALA A 403 -22.81 8.74 -5.24
N MET A 404 -24.11 8.88 -4.97
CA MET A 404 -24.67 8.92 -3.61
C MET A 404 -24.49 7.59 -2.89
N SER A 405 -24.72 6.46 -3.57
CA SER A 405 -24.52 5.13 -3.00
C SER A 405 -23.07 4.91 -2.59
N LYS A 406 -22.11 5.22 -3.47
CA LYS A 406 -20.67 5.14 -3.17
C LYS A 406 -20.25 6.08 -2.05
N PHE A 407 -20.75 7.31 -2.05
CA PHE A 407 -20.41 8.31 -1.03
C PHE A 407 -20.96 7.94 0.35
N ASN A 408 -22.23 7.54 0.42
CA ASN A 408 -22.90 7.17 1.67
C ASN A 408 -22.36 5.84 2.23
N GLY A 409 -22.00 4.89 1.36
CA GLY A 409 -21.37 3.62 1.75
C GLY A 409 -19.92 3.77 2.22
N ALA A 410 -19.27 4.90 1.99
CA ALA A 410 -17.89 5.08 2.42
C ALA A 410 -17.76 5.21 3.94
N ILE A 411 -16.81 4.49 4.51
CA ILE A 411 -16.38 4.59 5.92
C ILE A 411 -15.39 5.74 6.16
N ASN A 412 -15.13 6.56 5.14
CA ASN A 412 -14.22 7.70 5.18
C ASN A 412 -14.91 8.93 5.76
N ALA A 413 -14.13 9.97 6.10
CA ALA A 413 -14.72 11.29 6.28
C ALA A 413 -15.43 11.68 4.98
N LYS A 414 -16.62 12.26 5.11
CA LYS A 414 -17.50 12.60 4.01
C LYS A 414 -17.46 14.09 3.78
N MET A 415 -16.98 14.55 2.64
CA MET A 415 -16.94 15.97 2.29
C MET A 415 -17.86 16.26 1.10
N ILE A 416 -18.84 17.11 1.33
CA ILE A 416 -19.74 17.63 0.30
C ILE A 416 -19.24 19.02 -0.08
N LEU A 417 -18.84 19.19 -1.34
CA LEU A 417 -18.40 20.48 -1.89
C LEU A 417 -19.52 21.09 -2.73
N ILE A 418 -20.06 22.21 -2.26
CA ILE A 418 -21.13 22.96 -2.93
C ILE A 418 -20.53 24.26 -3.48
N THR A 419 -20.48 24.39 -4.81
CA THR A 419 -19.94 25.57 -5.50
C THR A 419 -21.00 26.42 -6.19
N ASP A 420 -22.24 25.92 -6.24
CA ASP A 420 -23.37 26.57 -6.89
C ASP A 420 -24.67 26.17 -6.19
N LYS A 421 -25.73 26.95 -6.40
CA LYS A 421 -27.09 26.71 -5.89
C LYS A 421 -27.11 26.32 -4.40
N HIS A 422 -26.31 27.01 -3.59
CA HIS A 422 -26.01 26.66 -2.19
C HIS A 422 -27.23 26.25 -1.36
N LYS A 423 -28.25 27.11 -1.31
CA LYS A 423 -29.47 26.87 -0.53
C LYS A 423 -30.30 25.69 -1.05
N GLU A 424 -30.40 25.53 -2.37
CA GLU A 424 -31.12 24.40 -2.99
C GLU A 424 -30.41 23.07 -2.71
N ASN A 425 -29.10 23.01 -2.96
CA ASN A 425 -28.31 21.82 -2.76
C ASN A 425 -28.27 21.40 -1.28
N PHE A 426 -28.10 22.36 -0.35
CA PHE A 426 -28.16 22.07 1.07
C PHE A 426 -29.52 21.53 1.51
N THR A 427 -30.62 22.09 0.99
CA THR A 427 -31.99 21.62 1.31
C THR A 427 -32.16 20.16 0.93
N LYS A 428 -31.62 19.74 -0.22
CA LYS A 428 -31.63 18.32 -0.63
C LYS A 428 -30.77 17.45 0.29
N PHE A 429 -29.60 17.92 0.73
CA PHE A 429 -28.76 17.14 1.64
C PHE A 429 -29.37 16.91 3.02
N ILE A 430 -30.24 17.80 3.51
CA ILE A 430 -31.02 17.56 4.73
C ILE A 430 -31.84 16.26 4.64
N GLU A 431 -32.34 15.91 3.45
CA GLU A 431 -33.10 14.67 3.24
C GLU A 431 -32.26 13.40 3.45
N TYR A 432 -30.95 13.48 3.21
CA TYR A 432 -30.01 12.36 3.38
C TYR A 432 -29.35 12.32 4.76
N TYR A 433 -29.29 13.46 5.46
CA TYR A 433 -28.58 13.60 6.73
C TYR A 433 -29.48 14.24 7.79
N PRO A 434 -30.34 13.44 8.45
CA PRO A 434 -31.21 13.92 9.53
C PRO A 434 -30.41 14.61 10.64
N GLY A 435 -30.90 15.74 11.11
CA GLY A 435 -30.24 16.61 12.09
C GLY A 435 -29.75 17.92 11.47
N LEU A 436 -29.39 17.92 10.18
CA LEU A 436 -28.92 19.13 9.47
C LEU A 436 -29.99 20.22 9.38
N GLU A 437 -31.27 19.88 9.49
CA GLU A 437 -32.37 20.86 9.50
C GLU A 437 -32.28 21.89 10.65
N LYS A 438 -31.50 21.57 11.69
CA LYS A 438 -31.27 22.44 12.85
C LYS A 438 -30.17 23.48 12.60
N ALA A 439 -29.39 23.33 11.53
CA ALA A 439 -28.31 24.24 11.20
C ALA A 439 -28.88 25.57 10.68
N LYS A 440 -28.42 26.69 11.26
CA LYS A 440 -28.71 28.03 10.74
C LYS A 440 -27.61 28.45 9.79
N LEU A 441 -27.83 28.32 8.49
CA LEU A 441 -26.81 28.63 7.50
C LEU A 441 -26.55 30.13 7.38
N PRO A 442 -25.28 30.55 7.27
CA PRO A 442 -24.93 31.91 6.92
C PRO A 442 -25.22 32.16 5.43
N ASP A 443 -25.36 33.43 5.04
CA ASP A 443 -25.51 33.82 3.63
C ASP A 443 -24.18 33.79 2.84
N GLY A 444 -23.05 33.64 3.53
CA GLY A 444 -21.69 33.62 2.96
C GLY A 444 -21.10 32.22 2.77
N GLU A 445 -19.78 32.16 2.59
CA GLU A 445 -19.02 30.90 2.50
C GLU A 445 -18.84 30.28 3.88
N PHE A 446 -18.96 28.96 3.97
CA PHE A 446 -18.87 28.28 5.25
C PHE A 446 -18.39 26.83 5.12
N VAL A 447 -17.92 26.31 6.26
CA VAL A 447 -17.76 24.89 6.50
C VAL A 447 -18.68 24.47 7.64
N LEU A 448 -19.60 23.56 7.37
CA LEU A 448 -20.37 22.88 8.40
C LEU A 448 -19.70 21.54 8.68
N HIS A 449 -19.59 21.17 9.95
CA HIS A 449 -19.15 19.84 10.35
C HIS A 449 -20.12 19.20 11.33
N SER A 450 -20.23 17.87 11.30
CA SER A 450 -20.99 17.06 12.25
C SER A 450 -20.47 15.63 12.27
N LEU A 451 -20.41 15.02 13.46
CA LEU A 451 -20.31 13.57 13.55
C LEU A 451 -21.67 12.97 13.18
N ILE A 452 -21.69 12.01 12.26
CA ILE A 452 -22.92 11.30 11.86
C ILE A 452 -23.00 9.91 12.52
N PRO A 453 -24.19 9.26 12.56
CA PRO A 453 -24.39 8.04 13.35
C PRO A 453 -23.48 6.86 13.02
N ASP A 454 -22.91 6.82 11.81
CA ASP A 454 -21.95 5.77 11.41
C ASP A 454 -20.53 5.96 11.99
N GLY A 455 -20.32 7.05 12.74
CA GLY A 455 -19.04 7.39 13.38
C GLY A 455 -18.08 8.18 12.48
N THR A 456 -18.50 8.57 11.28
CA THR A 456 -17.68 9.38 10.37
C THR A 456 -17.96 10.87 10.50
N MET A 457 -16.96 11.70 10.19
CA MET A 457 -17.11 13.15 10.12
C MET A 457 -17.75 13.53 8.78
N LEU A 458 -18.91 14.20 8.83
CA LEU A 458 -19.52 14.86 7.68
C LEU A 458 -19.11 16.32 7.64
N LEU A 459 -18.64 16.77 6.48
CA LEU A 459 -18.25 18.13 6.18
C LEU A 459 -19.07 18.64 5.00
N ILE A 460 -19.67 19.82 5.13
CA ILE A 460 -20.31 20.53 4.01
C ILE A 460 -19.54 21.82 3.81
N VAL A 461 -18.80 21.89 2.70
CA VAL A 461 -18.01 23.04 2.29
C VAL A 461 -18.79 23.78 1.22
N SER A 462 -19.30 24.95 1.58
CA SER A 462 -20.10 25.80 0.69
C SER A 462 -19.30 27.05 0.35
N ILE A 463 -18.81 27.15 -0.89
CA ILE A 463 -17.89 28.20 -1.34
C ILE A 463 -18.26 28.71 -2.73
N ASN A 464 -18.05 29.98 -3.04
CA ASN A 464 -18.44 30.55 -4.35
C ASN A 464 -17.44 30.20 -5.46
N SER A 465 -16.19 29.83 -5.11
CA SER A 465 -15.17 29.40 -6.07
C SER A 465 -14.17 28.43 -5.42
N LEU A 466 -13.49 27.63 -6.25
CA LEU A 466 -12.41 26.75 -5.77
C LEU A 466 -11.25 27.50 -5.12
N ASP A 467 -11.02 28.77 -5.45
CA ASP A 467 -9.96 29.55 -4.82
C ASP A 467 -10.21 29.74 -3.31
N SER A 468 -11.47 29.71 -2.88
CA SER A 468 -11.85 29.73 -1.46
C SER A 468 -11.72 28.36 -0.78
N PHE A 469 -11.50 27.27 -1.52
CA PHE A 469 -11.38 25.94 -0.93
C PHE A 469 -10.14 25.82 -0.03
N GLY A 470 -9.03 26.45 -0.39
CA GLY A 470 -7.83 26.50 0.47
C GLY A 470 -8.12 27.16 1.82
N LYS A 471 -8.94 28.23 1.85
CA LYS A 471 -9.38 28.86 3.11
C LYS A 471 -10.22 27.91 3.96
N ALA A 472 -11.14 27.18 3.33
CA ALA A 472 -11.96 26.16 4.00
C ALA A 472 -11.09 25.07 4.63
N MET A 473 -10.13 24.55 3.86
CA MET A 473 -9.20 23.52 4.35
C MET A 473 -8.33 24.03 5.48
N LYS A 474 -7.79 25.25 5.36
CA LYS A 474 -7.03 25.89 6.44
C LYS A 474 -7.87 26.08 7.69
N ALA A 475 -9.12 26.55 7.56
CA ALA A 475 -10.02 26.75 8.69
C ALA A 475 -10.33 25.45 9.44
N LEU A 476 -10.41 24.33 8.71
CA LEU A 476 -10.51 22.98 9.27
C LEU A 476 -9.20 22.55 9.96
N THR A 477 -8.06 22.62 9.26
CA THR A 477 -6.79 22.06 9.75
C THR A 477 -6.11 22.92 10.82
N ASP A 478 -6.46 24.20 10.95
CA ASP A 478 -6.05 25.05 12.08
C ASP A 478 -6.67 24.60 13.42
N LYS A 479 -7.72 23.77 13.39
CA LYS A 479 -8.35 23.21 14.59
C LYS A 479 -7.65 21.92 14.98
N GLU A 480 -7.24 21.82 16.24
CA GLU A 480 -6.71 20.57 16.78
C GLU A 480 -7.81 19.49 16.88
N VAL A 481 -9.01 19.89 17.31
CA VAL A 481 -10.18 19.01 17.51
C VAL A 481 -11.45 19.78 17.13
N LEU A 482 -12.39 19.11 16.45
CA LEU A 482 -13.73 19.61 16.16
C LEU A 482 -14.77 19.14 17.19
N ASP A 483 -15.92 19.82 17.25
CA ASP A 483 -17.06 19.35 18.04
C ASP A 483 -17.77 18.15 17.36
N GLU A 484 -18.35 17.27 18.18
CA GLU A 484 -19.22 16.17 17.72
C GLU A 484 -20.57 16.67 17.17
N TYR A 485 -21.00 17.85 17.63
CA TYR A 485 -22.26 18.49 17.24
C TYR A 485 -22.13 19.29 15.95
N ILE A 486 -23.28 19.56 15.34
CA ILE A 486 -23.40 20.47 14.20
C ILE A 486 -22.85 21.85 14.58
N ARG A 487 -21.80 22.26 13.85
CA ARG A 487 -21.18 23.59 13.96
C ARG A 487 -20.88 24.14 12.58
N ILE A 488 -20.80 25.46 12.52
CA ILE A 488 -20.51 26.21 11.30
C ILE A 488 -19.28 27.08 11.57
N ILE A 489 -18.35 27.05 10.62
CA ILE A 489 -17.20 27.93 10.53
C ILE A 489 -17.45 28.84 9.34
N GLU A 490 -17.64 30.14 9.59
CA GLU A 490 -17.68 31.15 8.52
C GLU A 490 -16.25 31.40 8.01
N LEU A 491 -16.09 31.54 6.68
CA LEU A 491 -14.79 31.58 5.99
C LEU A 491 -14.27 32.98 5.66
#